data_AF-A0A2I1C7W5-F1
#
_entry.id   AF-A0A2I1C7W5-F1
#
_cell.length_a   1.000
_cell.length_b   1.000
_cell.length_c   1.000
_cell.angle_alpha   90.00
_cell.angle_beta   90.00
_cell.angle_gamma   90.00
#
_symmetry.space_group_name_H-M   'P 1'
#
loop_
_entity.id
_entity.type
_entity.pdbx_description
1 polymer ?
#
loop_
_entity_poly.entity_id
_entity_poly.type
_entity_poly.pdbx_seq_one_letter_code
_entity_poly.pdbx_strand_id
1 'polypeptide(L)'
;MLSNKDHLYVSLYARGGSPTIPGKEDIMLLVHIMVGKVADGNHLVDILQNTPIQQGQAGWNWLKASSKALGTNVIEWERVRNEAMRYCQQKKDQHRFDGQGNFDTSKAPTYDLVERREVIG
;
A
#
# COMPACT_ATOMS: atom_id res chain seq x y z
N MET A 1 18.26 8.31 14.40
CA MET A 1 17.54 8.64 13.14
C MET A 1 16.64 7.46 12.84
N LEU A 2 15.34 7.52 13.18
CA LEU A 2 14.39 6.45 12.81
C LEU A 2 14.21 6.52 11.29
N SER A 3 14.86 5.59 10.58
CA SER A 3 14.54 5.34 9.18
C SER A 3 13.08 4.92 9.12
N ASN A 4 12.35 5.35 8.11
CA ASN A 4 10.94 5.04 7.83
C ASN A 4 10.70 3.53 7.47
N LYS A 5 11.45 2.61 8.10
CA LYS A 5 11.53 1.17 7.82
C LYS A 5 10.69 0.32 8.78
N ASP A 6 10.09 0.92 9.81
CA ASP A 6 9.34 0.23 10.85
C ASP A 6 7.83 0.30 10.63
N HIS A 7 7.38 0.38 9.37
CA HIS A 7 5.96 0.49 9.03
C HIS A 7 5.57 -0.57 7.99
N LEU A 8 4.41 -1.18 8.20
CA LEU A 8 3.82 -2.08 7.21
C LEU A 8 2.90 -1.27 6.29
N TYR A 9 3.13 -1.40 4.99
CA TYR A 9 2.36 -0.72 3.94
C TYR A 9 1.62 -1.72 3.04
N VAL A 10 0.41 -1.35 2.65
CA VAL A 10 -0.29 -1.92 1.50
C VAL A 10 -0.11 -0.97 0.33
N SER A 11 0.44 -1.47 -0.78
CA SER A 11 0.68 -0.69 -1.99
C SER A 11 -0.35 -1.04 -3.06
N LEU A 12 -1.04 -0.05 -3.61
CA LEU A 12 -2.01 -0.24 -4.70
C LEU A 12 -1.37 0.15 -6.01
N TYR A 13 -1.52 -0.71 -7.01
CA TYR A 13 -1.01 -0.50 -8.35
C TYR A 13 -2.17 -0.48 -9.35
N ALA A 14 -2.14 0.44 -10.30
CA ALA A 14 -2.95 0.37 -11.49
C ALA A 14 -2.32 -0.61 -12.48
N ARG A 15 -3.16 -1.39 -13.17
CA ARG A 15 -2.83 -1.98 -14.46
C ARG A 15 -3.63 -1.22 -15.51
N GLY A 16 -2.95 -0.47 -16.37
CA GLY A 16 -3.60 0.19 -17.50
C GLY A 16 -3.73 -0.76 -18.68
N GLY A 17 -4.95 -0.97 -19.19
CA GLY A 17 -5.21 -1.60 -20.49
C GLY A 17 -4.60 -2.99 -20.73
N SER A 18 -4.60 -3.41 -22.00
CA SER A 18 -3.79 -4.55 -22.44
C SER A 18 -2.31 -4.18 -22.33
N PRO A 19 -1.46 -4.99 -21.67
CA PRO A 19 -0.04 -4.68 -21.50
C PRO A 19 0.61 -4.48 -22.86
N THR A 20 1.14 -3.29 -23.11
CA THR A 20 1.80 -2.94 -24.37
C THR A 20 3.32 -3.08 -24.28
N ILE A 21 3.88 -3.11 -23.07
CA ILE A 21 5.34 -3.22 -22.87
C ILE A 21 5.75 -4.59 -22.30
N PRO A 22 6.64 -5.34 -22.99
CA PRO A 22 7.21 -6.58 -22.45
C PRO A 22 8.21 -6.23 -21.33
N GLY A 23 7.78 -6.42 -20.07
CA GLY A 23 8.57 -6.04 -18.90
C GLY A 23 7.75 -5.58 -17.69
N LYS A 24 6.43 -5.41 -17.85
CA LYS A 24 5.49 -4.91 -16.82
C LYS A 24 5.70 -3.43 -16.46
N GLU A 25 6.09 -2.62 -17.43
CA GLU A 25 6.29 -1.18 -17.25
C GLU A 25 4.95 -0.40 -17.18
N ASP A 26 3.83 -1.03 -17.54
CA ASP A 26 2.48 -0.45 -17.45
C ASP A 26 1.88 -0.49 -16.02
N ILE A 27 2.68 -0.87 -15.01
CA ILE A 27 2.23 -0.93 -13.61
C ILE A 27 2.55 0.40 -12.92
N MET A 28 1.53 1.25 -12.75
CA MET A 28 1.68 2.52 -12.03
C MET A 28 1.35 2.34 -10.54
N LEU A 29 2.30 2.62 -9.66
CA LEU A 29 2.05 2.70 -8.22
C LEU A 29 1.12 3.89 -7.94
N LEU A 30 -0.07 3.62 -7.40
CA LEU A 30 -1.09 4.65 -7.14
C LEU A 30 -0.94 5.25 -5.75
N VAL A 31 -0.99 4.42 -4.71
CA VAL A 31 -1.00 4.89 -3.31
C VAL A 31 -0.31 3.87 -2.38
N HIS A 32 0.24 4.37 -1.28
CA HIS A 32 0.62 3.58 -0.10
C HIS A 32 -0.38 3.80 1.03
N ILE A 33 -0.77 2.71 1.69
CA ILE A 33 -1.60 2.72 2.90
C ILE A 33 -0.77 2.12 4.03
N MET A 34 -0.32 2.93 4.99
CA MET A 34 0.31 2.43 6.21
C MET A 34 -0.76 1.82 7.10
N VAL A 35 -0.62 0.54 7.42
CA VAL A 35 -1.60 -0.23 8.19
C VAL A 35 -1.12 -0.57 9.60
N GLY A 36 0.14 -0.34 9.92
CA GLY A 36 0.65 -0.56 11.26
C GLY A 36 2.12 -0.22 11.45
N LYS A 37 2.49 0.01 12.71
CA LYS A 37 3.89 0.13 13.15
C LYS A 37 4.43 -1.24 13.47
N VAL A 38 5.62 -1.56 12.98
CA VAL A 38 6.34 -2.80 13.25
C VAL A 38 6.95 -2.68 14.64
N ALA A 39 6.52 -3.56 15.54
CA ALA A 39 7.06 -3.61 16.90
C ALA A 39 8.25 -4.57 17.00
N ASP A 40 8.25 -5.62 16.18
CA ASP A 40 9.33 -6.61 16.10
C ASP A 40 9.63 -6.93 14.63
N GLY A 41 10.73 -6.36 14.12
CA GLY A 41 11.15 -6.54 12.74
C GLY A 41 11.61 -7.96 12.42
N ASN A 42 12.25 -8.65 13.37
CA ASN A 42 12.73 -10.02 13.17
C ASN A 42 11.54 -10.98 13.06
N HIS A 43 10.58 -10.84 13.96
CA HIS A 43 9.37 -11.65 13.93
C HIS A 43 8.51 -11.34 12.69
N LEU A 44 8.48 -10.09 12.21
CA LEU A 44 7.82 -9.76 10.94
C LEU A 44 8.48 -10.48 9.76
N VAL A 45 9.82 -10.47 9.68
CA VAL A 45 10.57 -11.19 8.63
C VAL A 45 10.24 -12.68 8.67
N ASP A 46 10.25 -13.29 9.86
CA ASP A 46 9.89 -14.70 10.04
C ASP A 46 8.47 -14.99 9.55
N ILE A 47 7.49 -14.14 9.90
CA ILE A 47 6.12 -14.28 9.41
C ILE A 47 6.06 -14.17 7.89
N LEU A 48 6.71 -13.17 7.28
CA LEU A 48 6.67 -12.95 5.84
C LEU A 48 7.31 -14.11 5.07
N GLN A 49 8.42 -14.67 5.57
CA GLN A 49 9.08 -15.83 4.96
C GLN A 49 8.25 -17.11 5.05
N ASN A 50 7.50 -17.28 6.14
CA ASN A 50 6.71 -18.48 6.39
C ASN A 50 5.25 -18.38 5.92
N THR A 51 4.78 -17.20 5.49
CA THR A 51 3.40 -17.03 5.01
C THR A 51 3.33 -17.37 3.52
N PRO A 52 2.55 -18.39 3.12
CA PRO A 52 2.36 -18.70 1.72
C PRO A 52 1.72 -17.53 0.99
N ILE A 53 2.30 -17.12 -0.13
CA ILE A 53 1.67 -16.14 -1.03
C ILE A 53 0.42 -16.82 -1.61
N GLN A 54 -0.77 -16.33 -1.27
CA GLN A 54 -2.00 -16.81 -1.91
C GLN A 54 -2.09 -16.21 -3.31
N GLN A 55 -1.77 -17.03 -4.32
CA GLN A 55 -1.89 -16.71 -5.73
C GLN A 55 -3.19 -17.32 -6.29
N GLY A 56 -3.77 -16.69 -7.32
CA GLY A 56 -4.87 -17.28 -8.10
C GLY A 56 -6.27 -16.71 -7.84
N GLN A 57 -6.43 -15.75 -6.93
CA GLN A 57 -7.65 -14.93 -6.92
C GLN A 57 -7.52 -13.77 -7.91
N ALA A 58 -8.51 -13.65 -8.81
CA ALA A 58 -8.58 -12.57 -9.77
C ALA A 58 -8.55 -11.21 -9.04
N GLY A 59 -7.51 -10.41 -9.34
CA GLY A 59 -7.36 -9.04 -8.88
C GLY A 59 -6.52 -8.83 -7.61
N TRP A 60 -6.16 -9.87 -6.85
CA TRP A 60 -5.49 -9.70 -5.54
C TRP A 60 -4.50 -10.81 -5.20
N ASN A 61 -3.23 -10.44 -5.00
CA ASN A 61 -2.26 -11.25 -4.25
C ASN A 61 -2.13 -10.60 -2.87
N TRP A 62 -2.48 -11.31 -1.79
CA TRP A 62 -2.34 -10.77 -0.43
C TRP A 62 -1.61 -11.75 0.49
N LEU A 63 -0.80 -11.18 1.39
CA LEU A 63 -0.20 -11.87 2.53
C LEU A 63 -1.04 -11.50 3.77
N LYS A 64 -1.51 -12.49 4.54
CA LYS A 64 -2.08 -12.21 5.86
C LYS A 64 -0.92 -11.96 6.80
N ALA A 65 -0.54 -10.69 6.98
CA ALA A 65 0.34 -10.34 8.08
C ALA A 65 -0.36 -10.68 9.41
N SER A 66 0.34 -11.38 10.30
CA SER A 66 -0.15 -11.59 11.66
C SER A 66 0.00 -10.30 12.46
N SER A 67 -1.02 -9.93 13.25
CA SER A 67 -0.94 -8.79 14.19
C SER A 67 0.19 -8.92 15.20
N LYS A 68 0.72 -10.13 15.43
CA LYS A 68 1.71 -10.39 16.49
C LYS A 68 3.06 -9.69 16.30
N ALA A 69 3.42 -9.26 15.08
CA ALA A 69 4.64 -8.50 14.84
C ALA A 69 4.39 -6.98 14.76
N LEU A 70 3.14 -6.56 14.83
CA LEU A 70 2.73 -5.16 14.75
C LEU A 70 2.36 -4.64 16.13
N GLY A 71 2.74 -3.38 16.40
CA GLY A 71 2.24 -2.62 17.54
C GLY A 71 0.83 -2.12 17.24
N THR A 72 0.62 -0.80 17.27
CA THR A 72 -0.65 -0.21 16.83
C THR A 72 -0.86 -0.47 15.33
N ASN A 73 -1.99 -1.10 14.99
CA ASN A 73 -2.30 -1.51 13.61
C ASN A 73 -3.81 -1.51 13.31
N VAL A 74 -4.13 -1.54 12.01
CA VAL A 74 -5.45 -1.73 11.42
C VAL A 74 -5.32 -2.84 10.38
N ILE A 75 -5.65 -4.07 10.77
CA ILE A 75 -5.55 -5.26 9.91
C ILE A 75 -6.90 -5.88 9.55
N GLU A 76 -8.01 -5.17 9.81
CA GLU A 76 -9.31 -5.55 9.24
C GLU A 76 -9.29 -5.31 7.73
N TRP A 77 -8.97 -6.33 6.95
CA TRP A 77 -8.68 -6.22 5.52
C TRP A 77 -9.79 -5.56 4.69
N GLU A 78 -11.06 -5.73 5.08
CA GLU A 78 -12.17 -5.03 4.44
C GLU A 78 -12.10 -3.52 4.67
N ARG A 79 -11.79 -3.09 5.89
CA ARG A 79 -11.58 -1.68 6.22
C ARG A 79 -10.38 -1.12 5.49
N VAL A 80 -9.25 -1.85 5.48
CA VAL A 80 -8.04 -1.46 4.74
C VAL A 80 -8.37 -1.25 3.26
N ARG A 81 -9.10 -2.18 2.64
CA ARG A 81 -9.53 -2.08 1.23
C ARG A 81 -10.40 -0.84 1.00
N ASN A 82 -11.44 -0.64 1.80
CA ASN A 82 -12.39 0.45 1.60
C ASN A 82 -11.72 1.82 1.73
N GLU A 83 -10.84 1.97 2.72
CA GLU A 83 -10.09 3.20 2.94
C GLU A 83 -9.04 3.43 1.84
N ALA A 84 -8.38 2.37 1.37
CA ALA A 84 -7.46 2.45 0.24
C ALA A 84 -8.16 2.92 -1.04
N MET A 85 -9.33 2.36 -1.35
CA MET A 85 -10.12 2.75 -2.52
C MET A 85 -10.62 4.19 -2.39
N ARG A 86 -11.08 4.61 -1.20
CA ARG A 86 -11.49 5.99 -0.95
C ARG A 86 -10.34 6.96 -1.16
N TYR A 87 -9.17 6.67 -0.60
CA TYR A 87 -7.99 7.53 -0.74
C TYR A 87 -7.51 7.61 -2.19
N CYS A 88 -7.50 6.47 -2.89
CA CYS A 88 -7.18 6.43 -4.31
C CYS A 88 -8.14 7.29 -5.15
N GLN A 89 -9.44 7.23 -4.86
CA GLN A 89 -10.44 8.07 -5.53
C GLN A 89 -10.21 9.55 -5.23
N GLN A 90 -9.94 9.92 -3.98
CA GLN A 90 -9.61 11.30 -3.61
C GLN A 90 -8.39 11.83 -4.39
N LYS A 91 -7.34 11.03 -4.54
CA LYS A 91 -6.15 11.42 -5.33
C LYS A 91 -6.43 11.54 -6.82
N LYS A 92 -7.34 10.72 -7.36
CA LYS A 92 -7.82 10.86 -8.73
C LYS A 92 -8.58 12.17 -8.91
N ASP A 93 -9.48 12.52 -7.99
CA ASP A 93 -10.26 13.76 -8.03
C ASP A 93 -9.37 15.01 -7.88
N GLN A 94 -8.22 14.86 -7.22
CA GLN A 94 -7.19 15.89 -7.13
C GLN A 94 -6.32 16.01 -8.38
N HIS A 95 -6.55 15.21 -9.43
CA HIS A 95 -5.71 15.19 -10.63
C HIS A 95 -4.25 14.77 -10.38
N ARG A 96 -4.02 13.90 -9.38
CA ARG A 96 -2.67 13.43 -9.08
C ARG A 96 -2.12 12.48 -10.16
N PHE A 97 -3.00 11.68 -10.75
CA PHE A 97 -2.58 10.57 -11.64
C PHE A 97 -2.62 10.92 -13.13
N ASP A 98 -3.16 12.08 -13.50
CA ASP A 98 -3.34 12.52 -14.90
C ASP A 98 -2.45 13.72 -15.27
N GLY A 99 -1.61 14.18 -14.33
CA GLY A 99 -0.66 15.28 -14.54
C GLY A 99 -1.28 16.68 -14.52
N GLN A 100 -2.57 16.84 -14.20
CA GLN A 100 -3.20 18.17 -14.15
C GLN A 100 -3.06 18.83 -12.76
N GLY A 101 -2.71 18.07 -11.72
CA GLY A 101 -2.42 18.58 -10.39
C GLY A 101 -0.95 18.99 -10.16
N ASN A 102 -0.71 19.87 -9.19
CA ASN A 102 0.65 20.26 -8.78
C ASN A 102 1.20 19.31 -7.71
N PHE A 103 1.69 18.15 -8.14
CA PHE A 103 2.18 17.10 -7.25
C PHE A 103 3.59 16.64 -7.62
N ASP A 104 4.35 16.24 -6.59
CA ASP A 104 5.62 15.54 -6.78
C ASP A 104 5.34 14.09 -7.21
N THR A 105 5.37 13.85 -8.53
CA THR A 105 5.13 12.54 -9.14
C THR A 105 6.23 11.52 -8.85
N SER A 106 7.37 11.95 -8.29
CA SER A 106 8.43 11.04 -7.84
C SER A 106 8.09 10.33 -6.53
N LYS A 107 7.04 10.76 -5.84
CA LYS A 107 6.61 10.21 -4.55
C LYS A 107 5.25 9.54 -4.67
N ALA A 108 5.13 8.35 -4.13
CA ALA A 108 3.83 7.73 -3.95
C ALA A 108 3.09 8.42 -2.78
N PRO A 109 1.85 8.88 -3.00
CA PRO A 109 1.03 9.45 -1.94
C PRO A 109 0.79 8.39 -0.87
N THR A 110 0.98 8.76 0.39
CA THR A 110 0.97 7.81 1.50
C THR A 110 -0.03 8.25 2.56
N TYR A 111 -0.99 7.38 2.85
CA TYR A 111 -1.99 7.57 3.89
C TYR A 111 -1.71 6.67 5.07
N ASP A 112 -1.59 7.27 6.25
CA ASP A 112 -1.55 6.56 7.53
C ASP A 112 -2.97 6.22 7.95
N LEU A 113 -3.34 4.94 7.85
CA LEU A 113 -4.66 4.47 8.23
C LEU A 113 -4.84 4.36 9.75
N VAL A 114 -3.73 4.22 10.49
CA VAL A 114 -3.73 4.18 11.96
C VAL A 114 -4.06 5.58 12.49
N GLU A 115 -3.38 6.61 11.98
CA GLU A 115 -3.55 8.01 12.38
C GLU A 115 -4.62 8.75 11.55
N ARG A 116 -5.17 8.10 10.51
CA ARG A 116 -6.18 8.63 9.58
C ARG A 116 -5.78 9.96 8.93
N ARG A 117 -4.55 10.03 8.43
CA ARG A 117 -4.02 11.23 7.78
C ARG A 117 -3.06 10.91 6.65
N GLU A 118 -2.98 11.83 5.70
CA GLU A 118 -1.93 11.82 4.70
C GLU A 118 -0.59 12.21 5.32
N VAL A 119 0.45 11.44 5.02
CA VAL A 119 1.82 11.67 5.50
C VAL A 119 2.79 11.99 4.36
N ILE A 120 2.47 11.60 3.12
CA ILE A 120 3.19 11.98 1.91
C ILE A 120 2.17 12.38 0.85
N GLY A 121 2.34 13.60 0.33
CA GLY A 121 1.36 14.32 -0.47
C GLY A 121 1.35 14.04 -1.95
#